data_AF-A0A8J4TM87-F1
#
_entry.id   AF-A0A8J4TM87-F1
#
_cell.length_a   1.000
_cell.length_b   1.000
_cell.length_c   1.000
_cell.angle_alpha   90.00
_cell.angle_beta   90.00
_cell.angle_gamma   90.00
#
_symmetry.space_group_name_H-M   'P 1'
#
loop_
_entity.id
_entity.type
_entity.pdbx_description
1 polymer ?
#
loop_
_entity_poly.entity_id
_entity_poly.type
_entity_poly.pdbx_seq_one_letter_code
_entity_poly.pdbx_strand_id
1 'polypeptide(L)'
;LCLSSPDLAIIKMQDIVAILIMFMGAASGLLFQDPVVCKFTESNQCYAALGQQLHLQMPRVDMIHLKVTDKTFTDRLILKYRHHHDIPLTVYIKSWQFVNDTLILKSAETSDYGTYTLQTFDAKGNNKGIYTLQLNIE
;
A
#
# COMPACT_ATOMS: atom_id res chain seq x y z
N LEU A 1 -70.34 8.03 22.24
CA LEU A 1 -69.63 8.27 20.97
C LEU A 1 -68.18 8.60 21.35
N CYS A 2 -67.26 7.62 21.46
CA CYS A 2 -66.47 7.00 20.36
C CYS A 2 -65.74 8.09 19.54
N LEU A 3 -64.42 8.18 19.40
CA LEU A 3 -63.34 7.17 19.35
C LEU A 3 -61.95 7.80 19.65
N SER A 4 -61.04 6.94 20.09
CA SER A 4 -59.57 7.02 20.15
C SER A 4 -58.87 7.19 18.79
N SER A 5 -57.75 7.93 18.71
CA SER A 5 -56.42 7.48 18.19
C SER A 5 -55.44 8.66 17.98
N PRO A 6 -54.12 8.41 17.91
CA PRO A 6 -53.07 9.41 18.01
C PRO A 6 -52.74 10.01 16.62
N ASP A 7 -52.59 11.32 16.55
CA ASP A 7 -51.97 11.96 15.38
C ASP A 7 -50.47 11.71 15.40
N LEU A 8 -50.15 10.51 14.91
CA LEU A 8 -48.88 10.10 14.34
C LEU A 8 -48.35 11.24 13.46
N ALA A 9 -47.25 11.86 13.89
CA ALA A 9 -46.58 12.94 13.19
C ALA A 9 -46.46 12.60 11.69
N ILE A 10 -47.17 13.36 10.86
CA ILE A 10 -47.14 13.23 9.40
C ILE A 10 -45.77 13.74 8.95
N ILE A 11 -44.79 12.85 8.85
CA ILE A 11 -43.49 13.12 8.25
C ILE A 11 -43.77 13.47 6.78
N LYS A 12 -43.49 14.72 6.38
CA LYS A 12 -43.73 15.14 4.99
C LYS A 12 -42.71 14.46 4.09
N MET A 13 -43.10 14.15 2.86
CA MET A 13 -42.24 13.49 1.87
C MET A 13 -40.92 14.26 1.63
N GLN A 14 -40.92 15.59 1.83
CA GLN A 14 -39.73 16.45 1.79
C GLN A 14 -38.74 16.19 2.93
N ASP A 15 -39.22 15.83 4.13
CA ASP A 15 -38.39 15.51 5.29
C ASP A 15 -37.67 14.16 5.11
N ILE A 16 -38.33 13.20 4.46
CA ILE A 16 -37.75 11.89 4.12
C ILE A 16 -36.58 12.09 3.13
N VAL A 17 -36.76 12.95 2.13
CA VAL A 17 -35.71 13.26 1.14
C VAL A 17 -34.52 13.96 1.80
N ALA A 18 -34.76 14.90 2.73
CA ALA A 18 -33.68 15.56 3.47
C ALA A 18 -32.89 14.57 4.34
N ILE A 19 -33.57 13.64 5.01
CA ILE A 19 -32.94 12.56 5.79
C ILE A 19 -32.14 11.63 4.87
N LEU A 20 -32.70 11.25 3.71
CA LEU A 20 -32.01 10.42 2.72
C LEU A 20 -30.75 11.10 2.19
N ILE A 21 -30.78 12.42 1.96
CA ILE A 21 -29.62 13.21 1.52
C ILE A 21 -28.56 13.31 2.63
N MET A 22 -28.96 13.42 3.91
CA MET A 22 -28.01 13.36 5.03
C MET A 22 -27.30 12.01 5.13
N PHE A 23 -28.01 10.90 4.86
CA PHE A 23 -27.40 9.57 4.82
C PHE A 23 -26.54 9.34 3.56
N MET A 24 -26.94 9.87 2.40
CA MET A 24 -26.15 9.76 1.16
C MET A 24 -24.94 10.70 1.11
N GLY A 25 -25.00 11.85 1.79
CA GLY A 25 -23.87 12.79 1.93
C GLY A 25 -22.76 12.27 2.84
N ALA A 26 -23.02 11.22 3.63
CA ALA A 26 -22.03 10.57 4.49
C ALA A 26 -21.35 9.34 3.83
N ALA A 27 -21.80 8.92 2.64
CA ALA A 27 -21.31 7.70 1.99
C ALA A 27 -20.19 7.93 0.95
N SER A 28 -19.66 9.16 0.83
CA SER A 28 -18.53 9.44 -0.07
C SER A 28 -17.17 8.98 0.48
N GLY A 29 -17.14 8.37 1.66
CA GLY A 29 -15.94 7.82 2.28
C GLY A 29 -15.93 6.29 2.28
N LEU A 30 -16.04 5.63 1.12
CA LEU A 30 -15.39 4.33 0.99
C LEU A 30 -13.89 4.62 1.19
N LEU A 31 -13.40 4.32 2.41
CA LEU A 31 -12.04 4.56 2.88
C LEU A 31 -11.03 3.82 2.00
N PHE A 32 -10.77 4.31 0.80
CA PHE A 32 -9.50 4.06 0.15
C PHE A 32 -8.48 4.87 0.95
N GLN A 33 -7.83 4.22 1.91
CA GLN A 33 -6.63 4.78 2.51
C GLN A 33 -5.64 5.06 1.39
N ASP A 34 -5.15 6.29 1.32
CA ASP A 34 -4.13 6.64 0.35
C ASP A 34 -2.92 5.70 0.51
N PRO A 35 -2.30 5.29 -0.61
CA PRO A 35 -1.16 4.39 -0.53
C PRO A 35 -0.01 5.08 0.20
N VAL A 36 0.63 4.36 1.13
CA VAL A 36 1.87 4.84 1.75
C VAL A 36 2.95 4.84 0.69
N VAL A 37 3.67 5.95 0.52
CA VAL A 37 4.82 6.02 -0.39
C VAL A 37 6.10 6.02 0.43
N CYS A 38 6.95 5.02 0.21
CA CYS A 38 8.23 4.89 0.89
C CYS A 38 9.38 4.91 -0.10
N LYS A 39 10.47 5.59 0.29
CA LYS A 39 11.68 5.72 -0.52
C LYS A 39 12.90 5.42 0.32
N PHE A 40 13.76 4.55 -0.22
CA PHE A 40 15.02 4.15 0.41
C PHE A 40 15.99 5.32 0.68
N THR A 41 15.85 6.44 -0.03
CA THR A 41 16.74 7.60 0.07
C THR A 41 16.26 8.67 1.05
N GLU A 42 15.01 8.62 1.50
CA GLU A 42 14.41 9.65 2.36
C GLU A 42 14.37 9.23 3.82
N SER A 43 13.98 7.98 4.08
CA SER A 43 13.87 7.43 5.43
C SER A 43 14.30 5.98 5.43
N ASN A 44 14.92 5.55 6.54
CA ASN A 44 15.21 4.15 6.81
C ASN A 44 14.04 3.44 7.52
N GLN A 45 12.94 4.14 7.80
CA GLN A 45 11.73 3.59 8.42
C GLN A 45 10.51 3.94 7.58
N CYS A 46 9.62 2.97 7.41
CA CYS A 46 8.37 3.07 6.68
C CYS A 46 7.26 2.43 7.52
N TYR A 47 6.12 3.10 7.64
CA TYR A 47 4.99 2.65 8.47
C TYR A 47 3.76 2.50 7.58
N ALA A 48 3.11 1.34 7.65
CA ALA A 48 1.87 1.08 6.94
C ALA A 48 0.88 0.40 7.88
N ALA A 49 -0.40 0.79 7.81
CA ALA A 49 -1.43 0.09 8.57
C ALA A 49 -1.75 -1.26 7.92
N LEU A 50 -2.28 -2.20 8.70
CA LEU A 50 -2.81 -3.46 8.16
C LEU A 50 -3.86 -3.23 7.06
N GLY A 51 -3.72 -3.93 5.95
CA GLY A 51 -4.59 -3.81 4.78
C GLY A 51 -4.27 -2.61 3.87
N GLN A 52 -3.41 -1.69 4.30
CA GLN A 52 -3.08 -0.51 3.52
C GLN A 52 -2.17 -0.88 2.34
N GLN A 53 -2.36 -0.17 1.23
CA GLN A 53 -1.49 -0.31 0.07
C GLN A 53 -0.17 0.44 0.32
N LEU A 54 0.95 -0.17 -0.04
CA LEU A 54 2.28 0.42 0.09
C LEU A 54 2.98 0.48 -1.27
N HIS A 55 3.54 1.65 -1.59
CA HIS A 55 4.29 1.93 -2.80
C HIS A 55 5.75 2.20 -2.42
N LEU A 56 6.62 1.27 -2.80
CA LEU A 56 8.05 1.37 -2.58
C LEU A 56 8.70 1.87 -3.86
N GLN A 57 9.10 3.15 -3.87
CA GLN A 57 9.69 3.77 -5.05
C GLN A 57 11.13 3.31 -5.23
N MET A 58 11.44 2.74 -6.40
CA MET A 58 12.80 2.29 -6.72
C MET A 58 13.62 3.44 -7.34
N PRO A 59 14.92 3.50 -7.06
CA PRO A 59 15.81 4.43 -7.74
C PRO A 59 15.99 4.01 -9.20
N ARG A 60 16.17 5.01 -10.08
CA ARG A 60 16.45 4.78 -11.50
C ARG A 60 17.90 4.37 -11.69
N VAL A 61 18.16 3.07 -11.72
CA VAL A 61 19.47 2.47 -11.96
C VAL A 61 19.34 1.27 -12.92
N ASP A 62 20.46 0.84 -13.49
CA ASP A 62 20.47 -0.23 -14.50
C ASP A 62 19.97 -1.57 -13.94
N MET A 63 20.33 -1.90 -12.69
CA MET A 63 19.89 -3.13 -12.03
C MET A 63 19.66 -2.93 -10.54
N ILE A 64 18.65 -3.64 -10.03
CA ILE A 64 18.31 -3.68 -8.61
C ILE A 64 18.09 -5.10 -8.12
N HIS A 65 18.53 -5.36 -6.89
CA HIS A 65 18.17 -6.54 -6.10
C HIS A 65 17.55 -6.09 -4.79
N LEU A 66 16.29 -6.44 -4.57
CA LEU A 66 15.59 -6.18 -3.32
C LEU A 66 15.46 -7.48 -2.52
N LYS A 67 15.90 -7.47 -1.28
CA LYS A 67 15.75 -8.56 -0.32
C LYS A 67 14.99 -8.09 0.91
N VAL A 68 14.30 -9.00 1.58
CA VAL A 68 13.75 -8.79 2.92
C VAL A 68 14.38 -9.79 3.88
N THR A 69 14.79 -9.28 5.04
CA THR A 69 15.12 -10.09 6.20
C THR A 69 13.92 -10.03 7.13
N ASP A 70 13.23 -11.17 7.25
CA ASP A 70 12.03 -11.31 8.06
C ASP A 70 12.35 -11.55 9.56
N LYS A 71 11.31 -11.76 10.38
CA LYS A 71 11.45 -12.07 11.81
C LYS A 71 12.25 -13.36 12.11
N THR A 72 12.39 -14.25 11.13
CA THR A 72 13.16 -15.49 11.26
C THR A 72 14.62 -15.30 10.86
N PHE A 73 15.06 -14.06 10.57
CA PHE A 73 16.40 -13.72 10.09
C PHE A 73 16.78 -14.45 8.80
N THR A 74 15.77 -14.82 8.00
CA THR A 74 16.00 -15.45 6.70
C THR A 74 15.90 -14.39 5.60
N ASP A 75 16.95 -14.27 4.81
CA ASP A 75 16.97 -13.39 3.64
C ASP A 75 16.15 -14.01 2.50
N ARG A 76 15.11 -13.30 2.07
CA ARG A 76 14.30 -13.66 0.92
C ARG A 76 14.47 -12.62 -0.18
N LEU A 77 14.82 -13.07 -1.39
CA LEU A 77 14.85 -12.19 -2.56
C LEU A 77 13.40 -11.85 -2.94
N ILE A 78 13.09 -10.57 -3.10
CA ILE A 78 11.75 -10.09 -3.49
C ILE A 78 11.72 -9.77 -4.97
N LEU A 79 12.68 -8.99 -5.43
CA LEU A 79 12.74 -8.47 -6.80
C LEU A 79 14.18 -8.50 -7.31
N LYS A 80 14.33 -8.98 -8.54
CA LYS A 80 15.49 -8.70 -9.39
C LYS A 80 15.00 -8.02 -10.66
N TYR A 81 15.46 -6.81 -10.92
CA TYR A 81 15.06 -6.02 -12.09
C TYR A 81 16.28 -5.45 -12.81
N ARG A 82 16.20 -5.39 -14.13
CA ARG A 82 17.22 -4.81 -15.02
C ARG A 82 16.52 -3.89 -16.01
N HIS A 83 16.78 -2.60 -15.90
CA HIS A 83 16.10 -1.55 -16.68
C HIS A 83 16.25 -1.75 -18.19
N HIS A 84 17.45 -2.09 -18.66
CA HIS A 84 17.73 -2.26 -20.10
C HIS A 84 16.94 -3.38 -20.81
N HIS A 85 16.20 -4.20 -20.09
CA HIS A 85 15.43 -5.31 -20.65
C HIS A 85 13.91 -5.15 -20.46
N ASP A 86 13.44 -4.04 -19.86
CA ASP A 86 12.02 -3.70 -19.56
C ASP A 86 11.18 -4.80 -18.88
N ILE A 87 11.83 -5.88 -18.43
CA ILE A 87 11.19 -7.06 -17.87
C ILE A 87 11.77 -7.26 -16.46
N PRO A 88 10.95 -7.24 -15.40
CA PRO A 88 11.38 -7.71 -14.09
C PRO A 88 11.83 -9.15 -14.22
N LEU A 89 13.12 -9.37 -13.93
CA LEU A 89 13.75 -10.66 -14.15
C LEU A 89 13.05 -11.73 -13.30
N THR A 90 12.65 -11.38 -12.08
CA THR A 90 11.75 -12.19 -11.24
C THR A 90 11.17 -11.35 -10.08
N VAL A 91 9.86 -11.46 -9.82
CA VAL A 91 9.24 -11.14 -8.52
C VAL A 91 8.96 -12.46 -7.81
N TYR A 92 9.52 -12.66 -6.61
CA TYR A 92 9.44 -13.94 -5.91
C TYR A 92 8.30 -14.01 -4.90
N ILE A 93 7.73 -12.88 -4.49
CA ILE A 93 6.65 -12.81 -3.50
C ILE A 93 5.37 -12.33 -4.18
N LYS A 94 4.32 -13.15 -4.12
CA LYS A 94 3.06 -12.97 -4.87
C LYS A 94 2.26 -11.72 -4.49
N SER A 95 2.46 -11.17 -3.28
CA SER A 95 1.78 -9.96 -2.80
C SER A 95 2.31 -8.68 -3.44
N TRP A 96 3.52 -8.72 -4.00
CA TRP A 96 4.20 -7.57 -4.59
C TRP A 96 4.00 -7.49 -6.10
N GLN A 97 3.88 -6.28 -6.63
CA GLN A 97 3.77 -5.99 -8.06
C GLN A 97 4.73 -4.88 -8.45
N PHE A 98 5.51 -5.08 -9.50
CA PHE A 98 6.42 -4.04 -9.99
C PHE A 98 5.80 -3.30 -11.17
N VAL A 99 5.56 -2.00 -11.02
CA VAL A 99 4.90 -1.14 -12.01
C VAL A 99 5.62 0.21 -12.05
N ASN A 100 6.09 0.65 -13.22
CA ASN A 100 6.70 1.97 -13.44
C ASN A 100 7.70 2.38 -12.35
N ASP A 101 8.78 1.61 -12.19
CA ASP A 101 9.82 1.83 -11.17
C ASP A 101 9.33 1.80 -9.71
N THR A 102 8.11 1.30 -9.46
CA THR A 102 7.50 1.24 -8.13
C THR A 102 7.12 -0.19 -7.81
N LEU A 103 7.55 -0.67 -6.65
CA LEU A 103 7.12 -1.97 -6.13
C LEU A 103 5.93 -1.75 -5.19
N ILE A 104 4.78 -2.28 -5.59
CA ILE A 104 3.49 -2.09 -4.96
C ILE A 104 3.14 -3.33 -4.15
N LEU A 105 2.99 -3.19 -2.84
CA LEU A 105 2.35 -4.16 -1.97
C LEU A 105 0.87 -3.81 -1.92
N LYS A 106 0.03 -4.72 -2.41
CA LYS A 106 -1.42 -4.46 -2.57
C LYS A 106 -2.15 -4.25 -1.26
N SER A 107 -1.76 -5.01 -0.23
CA SER A 107 -2.38 -5.02 1.09
C SER A 107 -1.30 -5.45 2.07
N ALA A 108 -0.96 -4.58 3.01
CA ALA A 108 0.07 -4.87 4.00
C ALA A 108 -0.42 -5.88 5.04
N GLU A 109 0.39 -6.91 5.29
CA GLU A 109 0.13 -7.91 6.32
C GLU A 109 1.22 -7.89 7.40
N THR A 110 0.92 -8.40 8.60
CA THR A 110 1.92 -8.49 9.69
C THR A 110 3.15 -9.32 9.32
N SER A 111 3.03 -10.16 8.29
CA SER A 111 4.09 -11.00 7.72
C SER A 111 5.06 -10.22 6.82
N ASP A 112 4.64 -9.06 6.30
CA ASP A 112 5.47 -8.19 5.46
C ASP A 112 6.45 -7.33 6.29
N TYR A 113 6.28 -7.30 7.61
CA TYR A 113 7.22 -6.67 8.53
C TYR A 113 8.64 -7.22 8.33
N GLY A 114 9.62 -6.34 8.24
CA GLY A 114 11.02 -6.74 8.15
C GLY A 114 11.94 -5.63 7.68
N THR A 115 13.21 -5.99 7.53
CA THR A 115 14.24 -5.10 7.00
C THR A 115 14.44 -5.37 5.53
N TYR A 116 14.11 -4.38 4.70
CA TYR A 116 14.25 -4.42 3.25
C TYR A 116 15.61 -3.85 2.86
N THR A 117 16.41 -4.65 2.16
CA THR A 117 17.73 -4.25 1.67
C THR A 117 17.70 -4.15 0.15
N LEU A 118 17.94 -2.95 -0.36
CA LEU A 118 18.04 -2.66 -1.79
C LEU A 118 19.51 -2.53 -2.18
N GLN A 119 19.98 -3.40 -3.07
CA GLN A 119 21.29 -3.29 -3.70
C GLN A 119 21.12 -2.79 -5.14
N THR A 120 21.94 -1.82 -5.52
CA THR A 120 21.90 -1.18 -6.84
C THR A 120 23.18 -1.46 -7.61
N PHE A 121 23.07 -1.64 -8.92
CA PHE A 121 24.23 -1.92 -9.77
C PHE A 121 24.14 -1.14 -11.08
N ASP A 122 25.30 -0.83 -11.68
CA ASP A 122 25.37 -0.31 -13.05
C ASP A 122 25.24 -1.41 -14.10
N ALA A 123 25.11 -1.04 -15.38
CA ALA A 123 24.97 -1.96 -16.50
C ALA A 123 26.08 -3.02 -16.60
N LYS A 124 27.26 -2.78 -16.01
CA LYS A 124 28.40 -3.71 -15.98
C LYS A 124 28.34 -4.69 -14.80
N GLY A 125 27.41 -4.51 -13.87
CA GLY A 125 27.28 -5.33 -12.66
C GLY A 125 28.05 -4.81 -11.46
N ASN A 126 28.61 -3.59 -11.51
CA ASN A 126 29.29 -3.03 -10.35
C ASN A 126 28.28 -2.50 -9.35
N ASN A 127 28.48 -2.82 -8.07
CA ASN A 127 27.65 -2.28 -6.99
C ASN A 127 27.79 -0.75 -6.91
N LYS A 128 26.66 -0.04 -6.87
CA LYS A 128 26.59 1.41 -6.74
C LYS A 128 26.21 1.87 -5.33
N GLY A 129 25.53 1.02 -4.58
CA GLY A 129 25.03 1.38 -3.26
C GLY A 129 24.12 0.32 -2.68
N ILE A 130 24.04 0.35 -1.35
CA ILE A 130 23.16 -0.50 -0.54
C ILE A 130 22.32 0.43 0.32
N TYR A 131 21.00 0.22 0.30
CA TYR A 131 20.04 0.97 1.09
C TYR A 131 19.24 0.01 1.95
N THR A 132 18.86 0.46 3.15
CA THR A 132 18.05 -0.33 4.08
C THR A 132 16.81 0.45 4.48
N LEU A 133 15.67 -0.25 4.52
CA LEU A 133 14.38 0.29 4.93
C LEU A 133 13.71 -0.71 5.88
N GLN A 134 13.41 -0.28 7.10
CA GLN A 134 12.60 -1.04 8.05
C GLN A 134 11.13 -0.78 7.74
N LEU A 135 10.39 -1.82 7.34
CA LEU A 135 8.94 -1.76 7.19
C LEU A 135 8.27 -2.18 8.50
N ASN A 136 7.51 -1.26 9.06
CA ASN A 136 6.70 -1.46 10.25
C ASN A 136 5.23 -1.52 9.85
N ILE A 137 4.50 -2.49 10.41
CA ILE A 137 3.08 -2.68 10.18
C ILE A 137 2.34 -2.42 11.50
N GLU A 138 1.39 -1.50 11.49
CA GLU A 138 0.59 -1.05 12.65
C GLU A 138 -0.89 -1.46 12.56
#